data_AF-A0A3M7MKQ5-F1
#
_entry.id   AF-A0A3M7MKQ5-F1
#
_cell.length_a   1.000
_cell.length_b   1.000
_cell.length_c   1.000
_cell.angle_alpha   90.00
_cell.angle_beta   90.00
_cell.angle_gamma   90.00
#
_symmetry.space_group_name_H-M   'P 1'
#
loop_
_entity.id
_entity.type
_entity.pdbx_description
1 polymer ?
#
loop_
_entity_poly.entity_id
_entity_poly.type
_entity_poly.pdbx_seq_one_letter_code
_entity_poly.pdbx_strand_id
1 'polypeptide(L)'
;MADETCCSCNEPLYIEIDLDSDVEDGKAAASLETIPDDVQLTCGCHYHWECFMEAYTMTKCPHCQQDISSLSPSGQQQVICTVRNEGGVQEHFDILPSAAEEAYLRTYPEEREGHAFLSFCRDGDVDAIVHMIKDVGGLDDSDDEDEVEAGVSVPELLRYSGTFEGIDGSGLHVAIRYGREEVAWLLLVLASSLSWSEFPPEVLQAMNSLRLTKDDRQPGIDIRAIKDASGRTPKALAQDVGGAWDSWISASRLGA
;
A
#
# COMPACT_ATOMS: atom_id res chain seq x y z
N MET A 1 26.36 26.08 -4.51
CA MET A 1 26.04 24.88 -5.31
C MET A 1 26.71 23.73 -4.59
N ALA A 2 26.11 23.32 -3.47
CA ALA A 2 26.62 22.24 -2.62
C ALA A 2 25.56 21.14 -2.68
N ASP A 3 26.02 19.98 -3.15
CA ASP A 3 25.42 18.65 -3.17
C ASP A 3 24.12 18.42 -3.96
N GLU A 4 24.27 18.37 -5.30
CA GLU A 4 23.29 17.78 -6.24
C GLU A 4 23.52 16.27 -6.46
N THR A 5 24.38 15.62 -5.65
CA THR A 5 24.77 14.22 -5.81
C THR A 5 24.49 13.40 -4.56
N CYS A 6 24.01 12.18 -4.74
CA CYS A 6 23.72 11.25 -3.65
C CYS A 6 25.00 10.81 -2.92
N CYS A 7 24.99 10.91 -1.59
CA CYS A 7 26.11 10.49 -0.74
C CYS A 7 26.36 8.97 -0.72
N SER A 8 25.46 8.17 -1.31
CA SER A 8 25.58 6.70 -1.41
C SER A 8 26.18 6.29 -2.75
N CYS A 9 25.51 6.60 -3.87
CA CYS A 9 25.92 6.16 -5.21
C CYS A 9 26.79 7.18 -5.95
N ASN A 10 26.85 8.43 -5.51
CA ASN A 10 27.54 9.56 -6.16
C ASN A 10 26.95 9.99 -7.51
N GLU A 11 25.73 9.56 -7.83
CA GLU A 11 25.00 10.00 -9.01
C GLU A 11 24.14 11.25 -8.72
N PRO A 12 23.73 12.02 -9.75
CA PRO A 12 22.85 13.17 -9.58
C PRO A 12 21.51 12.81 -8.93
N LEU A 13 20.99 13.69 -8.08
CA LEU A 13 19.70 13.53 -7.35
C LEU A 13 18.48 13.86 -8.22
N TYR A 14 18.51 13.41 -9.47
CA TYR A 14 17.43 13.58 -10.44
C TYR A 14 17.22 12.28 -11.20
N ILE A 15 15.97 11.97 -11.51
CA ILE A 15 15.57 10.83 -12.33
C ILE A 15 15.07 11.37 -13.67
N GLU A 16 15.50 10.73 -14.76
CA GLU A 16 14.99 11.02 -16.10
C GLU A 16 13.70 10.22 -16.34
N ILE A 17 12.63 10.92 -16.70
CA ILE A 17 11.35 10.34 -17.12
C ILE A 17 11.12 10.62 -18.61
N ASP A 18 10.66 9.60 -19.33
CA ASP A 18 10.29 9.69 -20.73
C ASP A 18 8.81 10.12 -20.82
N LEU A 19 8.55 11.22 -21.54
CA LEU A 19 7.21 11.79 -21.67
C LEU A 19 6.38 11.19 -22.81
N ASP A 20 6.94 10.27 -23.62
CA ASP A 20 6.31 9.83 -24.89
C ASP A 20 6.04 8.31 -24.97
N SER A 21 5.10 7.77 -24.19
CA SER A 21 4.55 6.41 -24.43
C SER A 21 3.16 6.36 -25.08
N ASP A 22 2.53 7.50 -25.36
CA ASP A 22 1.12 7.55 -25.84
C ASP A 22 0.90 8.29 -27.18
N VAL A 23 1.95 8.53 -27.97
CA VAL A 23 1.81 9.06 -29.34
C VAL A 23 2.36 8.08 -30.37
N GLU A 24 1.46 7.24 -30.89
CA GLU A 24 1.65 6.65 -32.21
C GLU A 24 1.89 7.78 -33.23
N ASP A 25 3.02 7.66 -33.92
CA ASP A 25 3.37 8.32 -35.19
C ASP A 25 3.99 9.74 -35.10
N GLY A 26 5.33 9.77 -35.13
CA GLY A 26 6.07 10.80 -35.89
C GLY A 26 7.20 11.53 -35.17
N LYS A 27 8.43 11.00 -35.25
CA LYS A 27 9.74 11.71 -35.23
C LYS A 27 9.83 13.05 -34.44
N ALA A 28 9.33 13.10 -33.21
CA ALA A 28 9.74 14.11 -32.25
C ALA A 28 10.94 13.55 -31.45
N ALA A 29 11.89 14.41 -31.09
CA ALA A 29 12.93 14.02 -30.15
C ALA A 29 12.26 13.82 -28.79
N ALA A 30 12.41 12.63 -28.19
CA ALA A 30 11.92 12.32 -26.86
C ALA A 30 12.29 13.48 -25.91
N SER A 31 11.28 14.16 -25.37
CA SER A 31 11.50 15.15 -24.34
C SER A 31 11.72 14.43 -23.02
N LEU A 32 12.99 14.33 -22.60
CA LEU A 32 13.34 13.87 -21.26
C LEU A 32 13.01 14.98 -20.27
N GLU A 33 12.14 14.69 -19.31
CA GLU A 33 11.95 15.52 -18.12
C GLU A 33 12.77 14.94 -16.97
N THR A 34 13.39 15.82 -16.19
CA THR A 34 14.14 15.42 -15.00
C THR A 34 13.37 15.82 -13.76
N ILE A 35 13.00 14.85 -12.94
CA ILE A 35 12.36 15.07 -11.65
C ILE A 35 13.40 14.93 -10.53
N PRO A 36 13.31 15.73 -9.46
CA PRO A 36 14.20 15.55 -8.30
C PRO A 36 13.93 14.22 -7.61
N ASP A 37 14.97 13.62 -7.03
CA ASP A 37 14.92 12.52 -6.08
C ASP A 37 15.96 12.78 -4.99
N ASP A 38 15.59 13.66 -4.06
CA ASP A 38 16.47 14.17 -3.01
C ASP A 38 15.85 14.04 -1.62
N VAL A 39 16.50 13.26 -0.78
CA VAL A 39 16.28 13.18 0.66
C VAL A 39 17.44 13.87 1.39
N GLN A 40 17.17 15.08 1.87
CA GLN A 40 18.12 15.87 2.66
C GLN A 40 17.93 15.63 4.16
N LEU A 41 18.92 15.00 4.80
CA LEU A 41 18.92 14.75 6.24
C LEU A 41 19.27 16.01 7.06
N THR A 42 18.98 16.01 8.37
CA THR A 42 19.30 17.13 9.27
C THR A 42 20.79 17.47 9.37
N CYS A 43 21.68 16.52 9.07
CA CYS A 43 23.12 16.76 8.98
C CYS A 43 23.57 17.40 7.66
N GLY A 44 22.65 17.60 6.71
CA GLY A 44 22.90 18.18 5.40
C GLY A 44 23.38 17.20 4.33
N CYS A 45 23.50 15.89 4.64
CA CYS A 45 23.79 14.87 3.62
C CYS A 45 22.53 14.58 2.78
N HIS A 46 22.74 14.31 1.50
CA HIS A 46 21.68 14.10 0.50
C HIS A 46 21.73 12.68 -0.07
N TYR A 47 20.56 12.10 -0.38
CA TYR A 47 20.42 10.73 -0.88
C TYR A 47 19.26 10.64 -1.86
N HIS A 48 19.35 9.73 -2.84
CA HIS A 48 18.15 9.18 -3.48
C HIS A 48 17.30 8.47 -2.41
N TRP A 49 15.99 8.47 -2.60
CA TRP A 49 15.06 7.79 -1.69
C TRP A 49 15.47 6.34 -1.45
N GLU A 50 15.64 5.58 -2.54
CA GLU A 50 16.02 4.16 -2.49
C GLU A 50 17.38 3.95 -1.81
N CYS A 51 18.38 4.78 -2.15
CA CYS A 51 19.71 4.71 -1.54
C CYS A 51 19.69 4.90 -0.01
N PHE A 52 18.79 5.74 0.51
CA PHE A 52 18.64 5.90 1.95
C PHE A 52 17.90 4.71 2.57
N MET A 53 16.82 4.23 1.94
CA MET A 53 16.04 3.09 2.43
C MET A 53 16.85 1.78 2.49
N GLU A 54 17.78 1.61 1.56
CA GLU A 54 18.67 0.44 1.55
C GLU A 54 19.72 0.46 2.66
N ALA A 55 19.97 1.62 3.29
CA ALA A 55 20.99 1.74 4.31
C ALA A 55 20.68 0.86 5.55
N TYR A 56 21.73 0.34 6.17
CA TYR A 56 21.61 -0.48 7.39
C TYR A 56 21.33 0.32 8.67
N THR A 57 21.45 1.65 8.62
CA THR A 57 21.30 2.54 9.77
C THR A 57 20.23 3.59 9.51
N MET A 58 19.15 3.58 10.30
CA MET A 58 18.04 4.54 10.16
C MET A 58 18.21 5.79 11.01
N THR A 59 18.84 5.67 12.18
CA THR A 59 19.00 6.78 13.16
C THR A 59 20.37 7.44 13.08
N LYS A 60 21.27 6.93 12.23
CA LYS A 60 22.57 7.54 11.95
C LYS A 60 22.71 7.74 10.45
N CYS A 61 23.24 8.89 10.08
CA CYS A 61 23.57 9.19 8.69
C CYS A 61 24.60 8.16 8.16
N PRO A 62 24.31 7.43 7.08
CA PRO A 62 25.24 6.44 6.52
C PRO A 62 26.58 7.03 6.09
N HIS A 63 26.60 8.30 5.68
CA HIS A 63 27.79 9.00 5.18
C HIS A 63 28.65 9.58 6.31
N CYS A 64 28.09 10.51 7.11
CA CYS A 64 28.85 11.23 8.13
C CYS A 64 28.74 10.63 9.56
N GLN A 65 27.93 9.58 9.75
CA GLN A 65 27.73 8.87 11.03
C GLN A 65 27.10 9.70 12.16
N GLN A 66 26.67 10.93 11.87
CA GLN A 66 25.96 11.78 12.81
C GLN A 66 24.61 11.14 13.18
N ASP A 67 24.23 11.24 14.45
CA ASP A 67 22.87 10.91 14.90
C ASP A 67 21.88 11.90 14.27
N ILE A 68 20.95 11.36 13.49
CA ILE A 68 19.92 12.11 12.77
C ILE A 68 18.54 11.94 13.42
N SER A 69 18.47 11.16 14.51
CA SER A 69 17.23 10.95 15.23
C SER A 69 16.93 12.09 16.20
N SER A 70 15.65 12.32 16.43
CA SER A 70 15.16 13.24 17.44
C SER A 70 13.90 12.66 18.09
N LEU A 71 13.34 13.38 19.07
CA LEU A 71 12.06 13.03 19.69
C LEU A 71 10.99 14.01 19.22
N SER A 72 9.84 13.48 18.81
CA SER A 72 8.64 14.25 18.52
C SER A 72 8.06 14.85 19.81
N PRO A 73 7.12 15.81 19.74
CA PRO A 73 6.45 16.36 20.91
C PRO A 73 5.73 15.31 21.78
N SER A 74 5.33 14.17 21.20
CA SER A 74 4.73 13.04 21.90
C SER A 74 5.77 12.08 22.52
N GLY A 75 7.06 12.35 22.31
CA GLY A 75 8.18 11.53 22.81
C GLY A 75 8.49 10.32 21.93
N GLN A 76 7.94 10.23 20.73
CA GLN A 76 8.28 9.17 19.77
C GLN A 76 9.58 9.51 19.05
N GLN A 77 10.42 8.52 18.79
CA GLN A 77 11.62 8.72 17.97
C GLN A 77 11.20 9.02 16.53
N GLN A 78 11.88 9.97 15.89
CA GLN A 78 11.63 10.43 14.53
C GLN A 78 12.97 10.74 13.83
N VAL A 79 12.99 10.69 12.50
CA VAL A 79 14.12 11.12 11.67
C VAL A 79 13.58 12.13 10.67
N ILE A 80 13.84 13.41 10.95
CA ILE A 80 13.28 14.50 10.15
C ILE A 80 14.18 14.80 8.96
N CYS A 81 13.60 14.89 7.77
CA CYS A 81 14.31 15.26 6.54
C CYS A 81 13.48 16.25 5.69
N THR A 82 14.09 16.74 4.63
CA THR A 82 13.41 17.42 3.53
C THR A 82 13.42 16.51 2.32
N VAL A 83 12.25 16.20 1.77
CA VAL A 83 12.10 15.38 0.56
C VAL A 83 11.76 16.28 -0.62
N ARG A 84 12.41 16.07 -1.75
CA ARG A 84 12.10 16.72 -3.02
C ARG A 84 11.87 15.64 -4.07
N ASN A 85 10.66 15.56 -4.59
CA ASN A 85 10.26 14.60 -5.60
C ASN A 85 9.25 15.19 -6.58
N GLU A 86 8.64 14.36 -7.44
CA GLU A 86 7.58 14.76 -8.36
C GLU A 86 6.42 15.49 -7.66
N GLY A 87 6.11 15.12 -6.41
CA GLY A 87 5.09 15.75 -5.58
C GLY A 87 5.48 17.12 -5.00
N GLY A 88 6.68 17.62 -5.32
CA GLY A 88 7.21 18.90 -4.84
C GLY A 88 8.13 18.75 -3.64
N VAL A 89 8.15 19.76 -2.78
CA VAL A 89 9.05 19.84 -1.62
C VAL A 89 8.25 19.60 -0.34
N GLN A 90 8.66 18.62 0.43
CA GLN A 90 8.11 18.30 1.74
C GLN A 90 9.17 18.54 2.81
N GLU A 91 9.04 19.66 3.52
CA GLU A 91 9.89 19.96 4.66
C GLU A 91 9.35 19.29 5.93
N HIS A 92 10.26 18.94 6.85
CA HIS A 92 9.92 18.32 8.14
C HIS A 92 9.23 16.95 8.01
N PHE A 93 9.53 16.20 6.95
CA PHE A 93 9.03 14.84 6.76
C PHE A 93 9.73 13.88 7.73
N ASP A 94 8.97 13.04 8.44
CA ASP A 94 9.54 11.97 9.26
C ASP A 94 9.70 10.70 8.42
N ILE A 95 10.95 10.39 8.04
CA ILE A 95 11.25 9.24 7.17
C ILE A 95 11.39 7.93 7.96
N LEU A 96 11.44 7.99 9.29
CA LEU A 96 11.69 6.82 10.12
C LEU A 96 10.63 5.72 9.96
N PRO A 97 9.31 6.01 9.88
CA PRO A 97 8.30 4.99 9.65
C PRO A 97 8.51 4.22 8.34
N SER A 98 8.70 4.95 7.23
CA SER A 98 8.93 4.34 5.92
C SER A 98 10.23 3.54 5.87
N ALA A 99 11.31 4.04 6.49
CA ALA A 99 12.58 3.30 6.57
C ALA A 99 12.45 2.02 7.44
N ALA A 100 11.72 2.09 8.55
CA ALA A 100 11.48 0.95 9.41
C ALA A 100 10.65 -0.14 8.70
N GLU A 101 9.65 0.29 7.93
CA GLU A 101 8.81 -0.58 7.10
C GLU A 101 9.63 -1.31 6.02
N GLU A 102 10.44 -0.59 5.25
CA GLU A 102 11.30 -1.20 4.22
C GLU A 102 12.29 -2.22 4.80
N ALA A 103 12.91 -1.91 5.94
CA ALA A 103 13.79 -2.87 6.59
C ALA A 103 13.04 -4.08 7.15
N TYR A 104 11.79 -3.92 7.60
CA TYR A 104 10.94 -5.03 8.00
C TYR A 104 10.64 -5.93 6.80
N LEU A 105 10.18 -5.37 5.68
CA LEU A 105 9.85 -6.12 4.45
C LEU A 105 11.08 -6.74 3.77
N ARG A 106 12.28 -6.21 4.01
CA ARG A 106 13.54 -6.87 3.61
C ARG A 106 13.87 -8.07 4.49
N THR A 107 13.49 -8.02 5.77
CA THR A 107 13.72 -9.12 6.72
C THR A 107 12.66 -10.22 6.57
N TYR A 108 11.44 -9.84 6.19
CA TYR A 108 10.28 -10.71 6.00
C TYR A 108 9.70 -10.52 4.59
N PRO A 109 10.37 -10.99 3.53
CA PRO A 109 9.90 -10.83 2.15
C PRO A 109 8.50 -11.38 1.90
N GLU A 110 8.10 -12.42 2.63
CA GLU A 110 6.76 -13.03 2.57
C GLU A 110 5.63 -12.07 2.96
N GLU A 111 5.92 -11.01 3.72
CA GLU A 111 4.94 -10.01 4.12
C GLU A 111 4.66 -8.97 3.01
N ARG A 112 5.47 -8.95 1.93
CA ARG A 112 5.35 -7.95 0.85
C ARG A 112 4.03 -8.04 0.10
N GLU A 113 3.54 -9.25 -0.18
CA GLU A 113 2.26 -9.44 -0.88
C GLU A 113 1.09 -8.91 -0.04
N GLY A 114 1.06 -9.25 1.25
CA GLY A 114 0.06 -8.76 2.19
C GLY A 114 0.12 -7.25 2.39
N HIS A 115 1.32 -6.69 2.49
CA HIS A 115 1.53 -5.24 2.57
C HIS A 115 1.04 -4.51 1.32
N ALA A 116 1.40 -4.99 0.13
CA ALA A 116 0.95 -4.43 -1.14
C ALA A 116 -0.57 -4.50 -1.28
N PHE A 117 -1.18 -5.64 -0.94
CA PHE A 117 -2.63 -5.80 -0.91
C PHE A 117 -3.34 -4.76 -0.03
N LEU A 118 -2.84 -4.53 1.20
CA LEU A 118 -3.41 -3.53 2.10
C LEU A 118 -3.19 -2.10 1.59
N SER A 119 -2.08 -1.84 0.90
CA SER A 119 -1.81 -0.54 0.25
C SER A 119 -2.82 -0.28 -0.87
N PHE A 120 -3.10 -1.26 -1.73
CA PHE A 120 -4.16 -1.12 -2.75
C PHE A 120 -5.54 -0.92 -2.12
N CYS A 121 -5.83 -1.60 -1.00
CA CYS A 121 -7.07 -1.37 -0.25
C CYS A 121 -7.18 0.06 0.30
N ARG A 122 -6.07 0.66 0.72
CA ARG A 122 -6.01 2.06 1.19
C ARG A 122 -6.24 3.02 0.05
N ASP A 123 -5.56 2.79 -1.06
CA ASP A 123 -5.54 3.72 -2.19
C ASP A 123 -6.85 3.65 -2.98
N GLY A 124 -7.56 2.51 -2.89
CA GLY A 124 -8.84 2.29 -3.57
C GLY A 124 -8.70 1.63 -4.94
N ASP A 125 -7.55 1.03 -5.21
CA ASP A 125 -7.22 0.44 -6.51
C ASP A 125 -7.84 -0.96 -6.63
N VAL A 126 -9.10 -1.00 -7.07
CA VAL A 126 -9.86 -2.24 -7.26
C VAL A 126 -9.22 -3.14 -8.31
N ASP A 127 -8.67 -2.57 -9.38
CA ASP A 127 -8.09 -3.34 -10.48
C ASP A 127 -6.80 -4.02 -10.03
N ALA A 128 -5.92 -3.32 -9.31
CA ALA A 128 -4.71 -3.91 -8.74
C ALA A 128 -5.03 -5.02 -7.73
N ILE A 129 -6.06 -4.85 -6.90
CA ILE A 129 -6.52 -5.91 -5.97
C ILE A 129 -6.97 -7.15 -6.75
N VAL A 130 -7.80 -6.97 -7.79
CA VAL A 130 -8.32 -8.09 -8.58
C VAL A 130 -7.20 -8.79 -9.36
N HIS A 131 -6.26 -8.04 -9.92
CA HIS A 131 -5.10 -8.60 -10.61
C HIS A 131 -4.26 -9.45 -9.66
N MET A 132 -3.87 -8.89 -8.50
CA MET A 132 -3.11 -9.61 -7.49
C MET A 132 -3.80 -10.90 -7.03
N ILE A 133 -5.11 -10.88 -6.82
CA ILE A 133 -5.88 -12.07 -6.44
C ILE A 133 -5.85 -13.15 -7.53
N LYS A 134 -5.90 -12.76 -8.81
CA LYS A 134 -5.86 -13.70 -9.93
C LYS A 134 -4.48 -14.30 -10.13
N ASP A 135 -3.44 -13.48 -9.97
CA ASP A 135 -2.05 -13.90 -10.09
C ASP A 135 -1.70 -14.90 -8.98
N VAL A 136 -2.04 -14.58 -7.73
CA VAL A 136 -1.86 -15.47 -6.58
C VAL A 136 -2.73 -16.74 -6.68
N GLY A 137 -3.91 -16.63 -7.29
CA GLY A 137 -4.83 -17.73 -7.48
C GLY A 137 -4.46 -18.70 -8.59
N GLY A 138 -3.41 -18.43 -9.37
CA GLY A 138 -3.09 -19.20 -10.57
C GLY A 138 -4.24 -19.22 -11.59
N LEU A 139 -5.05 -18.15 -11.63
CA LEU A 139 -6.24 -18.04 -12.48
C LEU A 139 -5.92 -17.47 -13.87
N ASP A 140 -4.64 -17.22 -14.17
CA ASP A 140 -4.22 -17.02 -15.55
C ASP A 140 -4.11 -18.39 -16.23
N ASP A 141 -4.78 -18.54 -17.37
CA ASP A 141 -4.92 -19.75 -18.19
C ASP A 141 -3.58 -20.08 -18.92
N SER A 142 -2.44 -19.71 -18.33
CA SER A 142 -1.11 -20.03 -18.85
C SER A 142 -0.70 -21.41 -18.35
N ASP A 143 -0.65 -22.36 -19.28
CA ASP A 143 -0.18 -23.76 -19.16
C ASP A 143 1.31 -23.90 -18.70
N ASP A 144 1.82 -23.05 -17.81
CA ASP A 144 3.14 -23.20 -17.20
C ASP A 144 2.97 -23.84 -15.81
N GLU A 145 2.80 -25.17 -15.82
CA GLU A 145 2.74 -26.08 -14.66
C GLU A 145 4.08 -26.22 -13.89
N ASP A 146 4.99 -25.25 -13.97
CA ASP A 146 6.31 -25.34 -13.34
C ASP A 146 6.58 -24.11 -12.46
N GLU A 147 6.56 -24.35 -11.15
CA GLU A 147 6.88 -23.45 -10.00
C GLU A 147 5.68 -22.81 -9.29
N VAL A 148 5.01 -23.61 -8.44
CA VAL A 148 4.33 -23.07 -7.26
C VAL A 148 5.38 -22.49 -6.30
N GLU A 149 5.81 -21.25 -6.54
CA GLU A 149 6.55 -20.48 -5.56
C GLU A 149 5.74 -20.39 -4.25
N ALA A 150 6.46 -20.32 -3.13
CA ALA A 150 5.90 -20.28 -1.78
C ALA A 150 5.22 -18.93 -1.47
N GLY A 151 4.23 -18.53 -2.27
CA GLY A 151 3.41 -17.34 -2.09
C GLY A 151 2.24 -17.56 -1.13
N VAL A 152 1.66 -16.47 -0.64
CA VAL A 152 0.47 -16.49 0.21
C VAL A 152 -0.73 -17.03 -0.59
N SER A 153 -1.59 -17.85 0.00
CA SER A 153 -2.81 -18.31 -0.72
C SER A 153 -3.88 -17.20 -0.82
N VAL A 154 -4.76 -17.22 -1.82
CA VAL A 154 -5.84 -16.22 -1.94
C VAL A 154 -6.71 -16.10 -0.67
N PRO A 155 -7.15 -17.20 -0.01
CA PRO A 155 -7.89 -17.10 1.25
C PRO A 155 -7.11 -16.43 2.38
N GLU A 156 -5.79 -16.58 2.39
CA GLU A 156 -4.89 -15.97 3.36
C GLU A 156 -4.67 -14.49 3.04
N LEU A 157 -4.44 -14.13 1.77
CA LEU A 157 -4.29 -12.74 1.32
C LEU A 157 -5.51 -11.89 1.69
N LEU A 158 -6.71 -12.36 1.37
CA LEU A 158 -7.96 -11.64 1.67
C LEU A 158 -8.21 -11.42 3.17
N ARG A 159 -7.52 -12.17 4.03
CA ARG A 159 -7.64 -12.12 5.49
C ARG A 159 -6.38 -11.58 6.15
N TYR A 160 -5.37 -11.28 5.35
CA TYR A 160 -4.13 -10.70 5.82
C TYR A 160 -4.43 -9.41 6.59
N SER A 161 -3.71 -9.23 7.70
CA SER A 161 -3.87 -8.11 8.60
C SER A 161 -2.48 -7.59 8.97
N GLY A 162 -2.29 -6.29 8.79
CA GLY A 162 -1.00 -5.63 9.02
C GLY A 162 -1.10 -4.49 10.02
N THR A 163 0.07 -4.05 10.49
CA THR A 163 0.25 -2.86 11.33
C THR A 163 1.40 -2.02 10.76
N PHE A 164 1.15 -1.41 9.61
CA PHE A 164 2.12 -0.60 8.85
C PHE A 164 1.74 0.88 8.90
N GLU A 165 2.54 1.77 8.30
CA GLU A 165 2.22 3.18 8.33
C GLU A 165 0.86 3.47 7.66
N GLY A 166 -0.07 4.02 8.46
CA GLY A 166 -1.45 4.26 8.01
C GLY A 166 -2.29 3.00 7.81
N ILE A 167 -1.78 1.80 8.12
CA ILE A 167 -2.48 0.52 7.94
C ILE A 167 -2.61 -0.16 9.31
N ASP A 168 -3.84 -0.53 9.67
CA ASP A 168 -4.13 -1.30 10.88
C ASP A 168 -5.35 -2.20 10.65
N GLY A 169 -5.13 -3.51 10.77
CA GLY A 169 -6.13 -4.55 10.56
C GLY A 169 -6.15 -5.11 9.13
N SER A 170 -7.23 -5.80 8.80
CA SER A 170 -7.45 -6.38 7.46
C SER A 170 -7.80 -5.35 6.40
N GLY A 171 -7.81 -5.76 5.12
CA GLY A 171 -8.22 -4.91 3.99
C GLY A 171 -9.58 -4.22 4.21
N LEU A 172 -10.53 -4.88 4.88
CA LEU A 172 -11.83 -4.28 5.19
C LEU A 172 -11.75 -3.16 6.24
N HIS A 173 -10.84 -3.28 7.23
CA HIS A 173 -10.59 -2.18 8.16
C HIS A 173 -9.97 -0.99 7.44
N VAL A 174 -9.00 -1.25 6.56
CA VAL A 174 -8.34 -0.23 5.76
C VAL A 174 -9.35 0.49 4.86
N ALA A 175 -10.16 -0.25 4.10
CA ALA A 175 -11.19 0.31 3.23
C ALA A 175 -12.16 1.22 4.01
N ILE A 176 -12.59 0.81 5.20
CA ILE A 176 -13.47 1.61 6.06
C ILE A 176 -12.79 2.90 6.51
N ARG A 177 -11.55 2.79 7.00
CA ARG A 177 -10.77 3.93 7.53
C ARG A 177 -10.56 5.02 6.47
N TYR A 178 -10.36 4.62 5.21
CA TYR A 178 -10.08 5.54 4.10
C TYR A 178 -11.29 5.81 3.18
N GLY A 179 -12.49 5.39 3.57
CA GLY A 179 -13.71 5.70 2.81
C GLY A 179 -13.79 5.00 1.45
N ARG A 180 -13.17 3.82 1.29
CA ARG A 180 -13.14 3.05 0.03
C ARG A 180 -14.32 2.08 -0.02
N GLU A 181 -15.51 2.58 -0.35
CA GLU A 181 -16.73 1.76 -0.44
C GLU A 181 -16.63 0.63 -1.48
N GLU A 182 -16.02 0.89 -2.63
CA GLU A 182 -15.87 -0.09 -3.71
C GLU A 182 -14.99 -1.26 -3.29
N VAL A 183 -13.84 -0.97 -2.65
CA VAL A 183 -12.97 -1.99 -2.06
C VAL A 183 -13.71 -2.77 -0.97
N ALA A 184 -14.43 -2.09 -0.08
CA ALA A 184 -15.20 -2.77 0.97
C ALA A 184 -16.23 -3.75 0.37
N TRP A 185 -16.90 -3.37 -0.72
CA TRP A 185 -17.81 -4.24 -1.43
C TRP A 185 -17.12 -5.45 -2.04
N LEU A 186 -16.01 -5.24 -2.76
CA LEU A 186 -15.19 -6.31 -3.33
C LEU A 186 -14.78 -7.33 -2.26
N LEU A 187 -14.25 -6.86 -1.14
CA LEU A 187 -13.81 -7.72 -0.04
C LEU A 187 -14.97 -8.48 0.61
N LEU A 188 -16.17 -7.89 0.72
CA LEU A 188 -17.36 -8.60 1.19
C LEU A 188 -17.82 -9.67 0.21
N VAL A 189 -17.75 -9.41 -1.10
CA VAL A 189 -18.09 -10.42 -2.12
C VAL A 189 -17.19 -11.64 -1.99
N LEU A 190 -15.89 -11.40 -1.85
CA LEU A 190 -14.86 -12.44 -1.89
C LEU A 190 -14.62 -13.16 -0.56
N ALA A 191 -14.75 -12.49 0.59
CA ALA A 191 -14.28 -13.03 1.87
C ALA A 191 -15.32 -12.97 3.02
N SER A 192 -16.59 -12.68 2.73
CA SER A 192 -17.65 -12.66 3.76
C SER A 192 -18.73 -13.72 3.55
N SER A 193 -19.49 -13.99 4.61
CA SER A 193 -20.71 -14.81 4.56
C SER A 193 -21.98 -14.00 4.26
N LEU A 194 -21.85 -12.72 3.89
CA LEU A 194 -22.99 -11.86 3.54
C LEU A 194 -23.79 -12.48 2.37
N SER A 195 -25.12 -12.47 2.50
CA SER A 195 -26.01 -12.99 1.47
C SER A 195 -25.91 -12.17 0.18
N TRP A 196 -25.92 -12.84 -0.96
CA TRP A 196 -25.88 -12.22 -2.29
C TRP A 196 -27.05 -11.26 -2.54
N SER A 197 -28.18 -11.44 -1.84
CA SER A 197 -29.33 -10.54 -1.90
C SER A 197 -29.09 -9.17 -1.27
N GLU A 198 -28.07 -9.02 -0.42
CA GLU A 198 -27.76 -7.78 0.30
C GLU A 198 -26.87 -6.83 -0.50
N PHE A 199 -26.29 -7.31 -1.61
CA PHE A 199 -25.43 -6.53 -2.48
C PHE A 199 -26.30 -5.70 -3.45
N PRO A 200 -26.04 -4.38 -3.57
CA PRO A 200 -26.70 -3.54 -4.55
C PRO A 200 -26.53 -4.08 -5.98
N PRO A 201 -27.54 -3.92 -6.87
CA PRO A 201 -27.44 -4.35 -8.26
C PRO A 201 -26.21 -3.78 -8.99
N GLU A 202 -25.82 -2.55 -8.67
CA GLU A 202 -24.67 -1.86 -9.26
C GLU A 202 -23.36 -2.56 -8.89
N VAL A 203 -23.24 -3.02 -7.64
CA VAL A 203 -22.08 -3.80 -7.16
C VAL A 203 -22.03 -5.13 -7.89
N LEU A 204 -23.16 -5.84 -8.01
CA LEU A 204 -23.21 -7.11 -8.75
C LEU A 204 -22.86 -6.93 -10.23
N GLN A 205 -23.28 -5.84 -10.85
CA GLN A 205 -22.90 -5.51 -12.23
C GLN A 205 -21.39 -5.25 -12.35
N ALA A 206 -20.82 -4.48 -11.43
CA ALA A 206 -19.38 -4.20 -11.41
C ALA A 206 -18.55 -5.49 -11.22
N MET A 207 -18.98 -6.39 -10.33
CA MET A 207 -18.31 -7.69 -10.14
C MET A 207 -18.31 -8.52 -11.42
N ASN A 208 -19.43 -8.54 -12.17
CA ASN A 208 -19.48 -9.22 -13.46
C ASN A 208 -18.50 -8.61 -14.48
N SER A 209 -18.31 -7.28 -14.49
CA SER A 209 -17.33 -6.61 -15.35
C SER A 209 -15.89 -7.00 -15.00
N LEU A 210 -15.60 -7.25 -13.72
CA LEU A 210 -14.32 -7.77 -13.23
C LEU A 210 -14.16 -9.30 -13.44
N ARG A 211 -15.18 -9.94 -14.03
CA ARG A 211 -15.31 -11.40 -14.21
C ARG A 211 -15.33 -12.18 -12.90
N LEU A 212 -15.85 -11.57 -11.84
CA LEU A 212 -16.06 -12.21 -10.55
C LEU A 212 -17.48 -12.78 -10.46
N THR A 213 -17.58 -14.00 -9.97
CA THR A 213 -18.79 -14.78 -9.80
C THR A 213 -18.96 -15.22 -8.34
N LYS A 214 -20.03 -15.96 -8.05
CA LYS A 214 -20.27 -16.48 -6.71
C LYS A 214 -19.25 -17.54 -6.27
N ASP A 215 -18.69 -18.25 -7.22
CA ASP A 215 -17.76 -19.35 -6.95
C ASP A 215 -16.35 -18.84 -6.60
N ASP A 216 -16.05 -17.56 -6.89
CA ASP A 216 -14.80 -16.90 -6.51
C ASP A 216 -14.72 -16.53 -5.02
N ARG A 217 -15.83 -16.72 -4.27
CA ARG A 217 -15.85 -16.48 -2.83
C ARG A 217 -14.97 -17.49 -2.10
N GLN A 218 -14.00 -16.98 -1.35
CA GLN A 218 -13.01 -17.79 -0.65
C GLN A 218 -13.52 -18.29 0.70
N PRO A 219 -13.40 -19.60 0.98
CA PRO A 219 -13.77 -20.16 2.28
C PRO A 219 -12.86 -19.63 3.40
N GLY A 220 -13.33 -19.71 4.64
CA GLY A 220 -12.56 -19.32 5.82
C GLY A 220 -13.35 -18.44 6.79
N ILE A 221 -12.62 -17.80 7.71
CA ILE A 221 -13.22 -16.85 8.67
C ILE A 221 -13.86 -15.69 7.91
N ASP A 222 -15.04 -15.26 8.32
CA ASP A 222 -15.67 -14.08 7.73
C ASP A 222 -14.80 -12.84 7.99
N ILE A 223 -14.43 -12.12 6.93
CA ILE A 223 -13.60 -10.91 7.03
C ILE A 223 -14.20 -9.85 7.98
N ARG A 224 -15.53 -9.86 8.17
CA ARG A 224 -16.25 -8.98 9.10
C ARG A 224 -16.01 -9.32 10.58
N ALA A 225 -15.47 -10.51 10.88
CA ALA A 225 -15.15 -10.97 12.22
C ALA A 225 -13.67 -10.77 12.60
N ILE A 226 -12.81 -10.42 11.65
CA ILE A 226 -11.39 -10.14 11.90
C ILE A 226 -11.28 -8.91 12.81
N LYS A 227 -10.25 -8.89 13.66
CA LYS A 227 -10.00 -7.76 14.56
C LYS A 227 -8.71 -7.04 14.18
N ASP A 228 -8.72 -5.71 14.30
CA ASP A 228 -7.52 -4.87 14.22
C ASP A 228 -6.62 -5.02 15.45
N ALA A 229 -5.48 -4.32 15.49
CA ALA A 229 -4.54 -4.39 16.61
C ALA A 229 -5.14 -3.89 17.94
N SER A 230 -6.21 -3.09 17.88
CA SER A 230 -6.98 -2.60 19.03
C SER A 230 -8.12 -3.54 19.44
N GLY A 231 -8.28 -4.68 18.76
CA GLY A 231 -9.34 -5.65 19.04
C GLY A 231 -10.72 -5.28 18.50
N ARG A 232 -10.83 -4.25 17.65
CA ARG A 232 -12.08 -3.80 17.02
C ARG A 232 -12.34 -4.59 15.75
N THR A 233 -13.61 -4.85 15.45
CA THR A 233 -14.03 -5.41 14.16
C THR A 233 -14.27 -4.30 13.14
N PRO A 234 -14.43 -4.61 11.84
CA PRO A 234 -14.79 -3.63 10.82
C PRO A 234 -16.06 -2.86 11.17
N LYS A 235 -17.07 -3.52 11.76
CA LYS A 235 -18.28 -2.85 12.24
C LYS A 235 -17.99 -1.83 13.33
N ALA A 236 -17.16 -2.18 14.32
CA ALA A 236 -16.82 -1.27 15.41
C ALA A 236 -16.02 -0.07 14.89
N LEU A 237 -15.08 -0.29 13.97
CA LEU A 237 -14.35 0.79 13.31
C LEU A 237 -15.29 1.70 12.51
N ALA A 238 -16.22 1.12 11.74
CA ALA A 238 -17.20 1.88 10.97
C ALA A 238 -18.11 2.77 11.85
N GLN A 239 -18.40 2.35 13.08
CA GLN A 239 -19.16 3.18 14.04
C GLN A 239 -18.36 4.41 14.49
N ASP A 240 -17.04 4.27 14.65
CA ASP A 240 -16.16 5.38 15.02
C ASP A 240 -15.97 6.36 13.85
N VAL A 241 -15.87 5.84 12.62
CA VAL A 241 -15.69 6.66 11.39
C VAL A 241 -16.97 7.38 10.98
N GLY A 242 -18.13 6.70 11.05
CA GLY A 242 -19.44 7.24 10.65
C GLY A 242 -19.58 7.51 9.15
N GLY A 243 -20.57 8.32 8.77
CA GLY A 243 -20.77 8.77 7.38
C GLY A 243 -21.49 7.74 6.53
N ALA A 244 -20.94 7.38 5.36
CA ALA A 244 -21.55 6.36 4.49
C ALA A 244 -21.74 5.02 5.20
N TRP A 245 -20.84 4.70 6.14
CA TRP A 245 -20.83 3.46 6.90
C TRP A 245 -22.04 3.30 7.85
N ASP A 246 -22.68 4.39 8.28
CA ASP A 246 -23.88 4.34 9.13
C ASP A 246 -25.03 3.61 8.42
N SER A 247 -25.15 3.82 7.11
CA SER A 247 -26.13 3.13 6.27
C SER A 247 -25.81 1.63 6.13
N TRP A 248 -24.52 1.28 6.05
CA TRP A 248 -24.06 -0.10 5.95
C TRP A 248 -24.28 -0.88 7.25
N ILE A 249 -24.04 -0.23 8.39
CA ILE A 249 -24.32 -0.78 9.72
C ILE A 249 -25.82 -1.01 9.88
N SER A 250 -26.65 -0.04 9.48
CA SER A 250 -28.12 -0.13 9.56
C SER A 250 -28.66 -1.26 8.67
N ALA A 251 -28.04 -1.49 7.52
CA ALA A 251 -28.34 -2.60 6.61
C ALA A 251 -27.68 -3.92 7.05
N SER A 252 -27.05 -4.00 8.22
CA SER A 252 -26.37 -5.21 8.74
C SER A 252 -25.27 -5.79 7.85
N ARG A 253 -24.70 -4.99 6.94
CA ARG A 253 -23.67 -5.44 5.98
C ARG A 253 -22.36 -5.82 6.66
N LEU A 254 -22.01 -5.10 7.72
CA LEU A 254 -20.76 -5.27 8.47
C LEU A 254 -20.89 -6.18 9.72
N GLY A 255 -22.09 -6.70 10.02
CA GLY A 255 -22.27 -7.65 11.11
C GLY A 255 -21.93 -9.07 10.69
N ALA A 256 -20.93 -9.70 11.34
CA ALA A 256 -20.59 -11.11 11.15
C ALA A 256 -21.62 -12.05 11.79
#